data_AF-A0AAX4AW77-F1
#
_entry.id   AF-A0AAX4AW77-F1
#
_cell.length_a   1.000
_cell.length_b   1.000
_cell.length_c   1.000
_cell.angle_alpha   90.00
_cell.angle_beta   90.00
_cell.angle_gamma   90.00
#
_symmetry.space_group_name_H-M   'P 1'
#
loop_
_entity.id
_entity.type
_entity.pdbx_description
1 polymer ?
#
loop_
_entity_poly.entity_id
_entity_poly.type
_entity_poly.pdbx_seq_one_letter_code
_entity_poly.pdbx_strand_id
1 'polypeptide(L)'
;MTFAEKLKSIRKQVGMSQELLAEKIGVSRQAVTKWETGAGIPDIENIISISNLFNISIDELICNERTTLKTSEYLFESITEYDIDKIKSYDMKFGGAERFVLSGYKGEKIRVRLVSNLLPTLQNDFKVKIDDSRKRIDVDVKRYNGVTEATAKETVSIFVQIPTPYISHIECAVRAESVEIHSLECDNIELDVKTSRIALEDISGKVKINCNLDMEVLCNSLNGEVNINQISATSRMRIPENSLFTAITKGIGTNIYYEKNGQKTKPFDSPDSDNIIELNGIKSELVIYTA
;
A
#
# COMPACT_ATOMS: atom_id res chain seq x y z
N MET A 1 15.35 24.58 -10.24
CA MET A 1 15.38 25.58 -11.32
C MET A 1 14.00 26.22 -11.40
N THR A 2 13.89 27.54 -11.49
CA THR A 2 12.62 28.26 -11.68
C THR A 2 12.15 28.20 -13.14
N PHE A 3 10.88 28.49 -13.43
CA PHE A 3 10.38 28.64 -14.81
C PHE A 3 11.26 29.57 -15.67
N ALA A 4 11.64 30.73 -15.11
CA ALA A 4 12.48 31.72 -15.79
C ALA A 4 13.85 31.16 -16.18
N GLU A 5 14.49 30.44 -15.25
CA GLU A 5 15.77 29.76 -15.48
C GLU A 5 15.63 28.61 -16.48
N LYS A 6 14.52 27.86 -16.42
CA LYS A 6 14.23 26.72 -17.29
C LYS A 6 14.02 27.13 -18.73
N LEU A 7 13.16 28.13 -18.96
CA LEU A 7 12.93 28.71 -20.27
C LEU A 7 14.23 29.21 -20.90
N LYS A 8 15.03 29.94 -20.11
CA LYS A 8 16.34 30.45 -20.55
C LYS A 8 17.33 29.33 -20.86
N SER A 9 17.32 28.25 -20.08
CA SER A 9 18.17 27.07 -20.29
C SER A 9 17.82 26.37 -21.60
N ILE A 10 16.54 26.01 -21.79
CA ILE A 10 16.06 25.29 -22.98
C ILE A 10 16.34 26.12 -24.25
N ARG A 11 16.02 27.42 -24.23
CA ARG A 11 16.31 28.32 -25.36
C ARG A 11 17.79 28.31 -25.72
N LYS A 12 18.68 28.36 -24.72
CA LYS A 12 20.13 28.32 -24.94
C LYS A 12 20.63 26.97 -25.43
N GLN A 13 20.07 25.86 -24.95
CA GLN A 13 20.43 24.51 -25.39
C GLN A 13 20.18 24.30 -26.88
N VAL A 14 19.12 24.91 -27.42
CA VAL A 14 18.82 24.87 -28.87
C VAL A 14 19.44 26.04 -29.65
N GLY A 15 20.32 26.83 -29.03
CA GLY A 15 21.06 27.92 -29.69
C GLY A 15 20.21 29.11 -30.13
N MET A 16 19.01 29.30 -29.57
CA MET A 16 18.05 30.32 -30.01
C MET A 16 18.28 31.68 -29.31
N SER A 17 18.13 32.80 -30.02
CA SER A 17 18.13 34.15 -29.42
C SER A 17 16.78 34.48 -28.78
N GLN A 18 16.72 35.47 -27.88
CA GLN A 18 15.44 35.90 -27.29
C GLN A 18 14.49 36.46 -28.36
N GLU A 19 15.06 37.14 -29.37
CA GLU A 19 14.36 37.65 -30.54
C GLU A 19 13.73 36.52 -31.35
N LEU A 20 14.48 35.45 -31.62
CA LEU A 20 13.99 34.30 -32.38
C LEU A 20 12.92 33.52 -31.60
N LEU A 21 13.06 33.41 -30.28
CA LEU A 21 12.00 32.83 -29.44
C LEU A 21 10.73 33.68 -29.47
N ALA A 22 10.88 35.00 -29.37
CA ALA A 22 9.75 35.93 -29.41
C ALA A 22 8.99 35.85 -30.75
N GLU A 23 9.72 35.78 -31.86
CA GLU A 23 9.14 35.58 -33.20
C GLU A 23 8.39 34.26 -33.32
N LYS A 24 8.96 33.15 -32.82
CA LYS A 24 8.33 31.83 -32.87
C LYS A 24 7.06 31.70 -32.04
N ILE A 25 6.99 32.42 -30.92
CA ILE A 25 5.82 32.41 -30.02
C ILE A 25 4.80 33.50 -30.40
N GLY A 26 5.19 34.50 -31.19
CA GLY A 26 4.30 35.59 -31.61
C GLY A 26 4.18 36.71 -30.58
N VAL A 27 5.23 36.94 -29.78
CA VAL A 27 5.26 37.96 -28.72
C VAL A 27 6.40 38.95 -28.90
N SER A 28 6.41 40.02 -28.10
CA SER A 28 7.54 40.95 -28.10
C SER A 28 8.78 40.33 -27.42
N ARG A 29 9.98 40.69 -27.89
CA ARG A 29 11.25 40.33 -27.23
C ARG A 29 11.29 40.76 -25.76
N GLN A 30 10.64 41.87 -25.42
CA GLN A 30 10.53 42.36 -24.04
C GLN A 30 9.71 41.41 -23.16
N ALA A 31 8.67 40.75 -23.71
CA ALA A 31 7.90 39.74 -22.99
C ALA A 31 8.79 38.53 -22.64
N VAL A 32 9.53 38.01 -23.62
CA VAL A 32 10.51 36.93 -23.39
C VAL A 32 11.56 37.33 -22.36
N THR A 33 12.04 38.57 -22.39
CA THR A 33 12.98 39.08 -21.38
C THR A 33 12.36 39.03 -19.98
N LYS A 34 11.13 39.53 -19.81
CA LYS A 34 10.42 39.50 -18.53
C LYS A 34 10.24 38.07 -18.00
N TRP A 35 9.92 37.14 -18.88
CA TRP A 35 9.76 35.72 -18.53
C TRP A 35 11.09 35.11 -18.06
N GLU A 36 12.19 35.34 -18.79
CA GLU A 36 13.51 34.80 -18.45
C GLU A 36 14.20 35.48 -17.27
N THR A 37 13.75 36.68 -16.87
CA THR A 37 14.22 37.37 -15.66
C THR A 37 13.28 37.17 -14.46
N GLY A 38 12.17 36.44 -14.62
CA GLY A 38 11.16 36.24 -13.57
C GLY A 38 10.37 37.52 -13.21
N ALA A 39 10.44 38.55 -14.04
CA ALA A 39 9.72 39.82 -13.85
C ALA A 39 8.26 39.77 -14.36
N GLY A 40 7.86 38.63 -14.92
CA GLY A 40 6.50 38.33 -15.35
C GLY A 40 6.38 36.86 -15.78
N ILE A 41 5.17 36.34 -15.81
CA ILE A 41 4.87 34.95 -16.19
C ILE A 41 4.05 35.00 -17.49
N PRO A 42 4.31 34.11 -18.48
CA PRO A 42 3.45 34.01 -19.65
C PRO A 42 2.03 33.56 -19.28
N ASP A 43 1.05 33.95 -20.07
CA ASP A 43 -0.30 33.38 -19.98
C ASP A 43 -0.35 31.93 -20.48
N ILE A 44 -1.50 31.30 -20.30
CA ILE A 44 -1.69 29.87 -20.63
C ILE A 44 -1.47 29.57 -22.11
N GLU A 45 -1.85 30.47 -23.02
CA GLU A 45 -1.69 30.28 -24.46
C GLU A 45 -0.21 30.30 -24.85
N ASN A 46 0.55 31.23 -24.26
CA ASN A 46 2.00 31.31 -24.45
C ASN A 46 2.73 30.12 -23.83
N ILE A 47 2.29 29.63 -22.67
CA ILE A 47 2.84 28.41 -22.04
C ILE A 47 2.66 27.19 -22.96
N ILE A 48 1.46 27.00 -23.52
CA ILE A 48 1.17 25.91 -24.47
C ILE A 48 2.06 26.06 -25.72
N SER A 49 2.21 27.28 -26.23
CA SER A 49 3.03 27.56 -27.42
C SER A 49 4.51 27.24 -27.17
N ILE A 50 5.04 27.58 -25.99
CA ILE A 50 6.42 27.27 -25.59
C ILE A 50 6.61 25.76 -25.44
N SER A 51 5.67 25.07 -24.79
CA SER A 51 5.66 23.61 -24.62
C SER A 51 5.72 22.89 -25.98
N ASN A 52 4.89 23.32 -26.94
CA ASN A 52 4.89 22.79 -28.29
C ASN A 52 6.17 23.11 -29.07
N LEU A 53 6.69 24.33 -28.96
CA LEU A 53 7.90 24.77 -29.67
C LEU A 53 9.13 23.93 -29.28
N PHE A 54 9.26 23.60 -28.00
CA PHE A 54 10.39 22.84 -27.48
C PHE A 54 10.11 21.34 -27.31
N ASN A 55 8.91 20.89 -27.65
CA ASN A 55 8.46 19.50 -27.52
C ASN A 55 8.66 18.93 -26.10
N ILE A 56 8.27 19.71 -25.10
CA ILE A 56 8.30 19.33 -23.68
C ILE A 56 6.90 19.45 -23.10
N SER A 57 6.56 18.69 -22.05
CA SER A 57 5.25 18.81 -21.43
C SER A 57 5.10 20.16 -20.69
N ILE A 58 3.87 20.62 -20.52
CA ILE A 58 3.57 21.81 -19.71
C ILE A 58 4.04 21.60 -18.26
N ASP A 59 3.84 20.39 -17.73
CA ASP A 59 4.35 20.00 -16.41
C ASP A 59 5.87 20.14 -16.35
N GLU A 60 6.59 19.64 -17.36
CA GLU A 60 8.03 19.81 -17.41
C GLU A 60 8.43 21.29 -17.47
N LEU A 61 7.73 22.11 -18.25
CA LEU A 61 8.03 23.54 -18.38
C LEU A 61 7.81 24.33 -17.07
N ILE A 62 6.80 23.98 -16.27
CA ILE A 62 6.38 24.73 -15.08
C ILE A 62 6.93 24.12 -13.78
N CYS A 63 7.12 22.80 -13.72
CA CYS A 63 7.57 22.12 -12.51
C CYS A 63 9.04 22.47 -12.24
N ASN A 64 9.25 23.13 -11.10
CA ASN A 64 10.57 23.22 -10.50
C ASN A 64 10.98 21.80 -10.08
N GLU A 65 12.14 21.33 -10.54
CA GLU A 65 12.78 20.09 -10.02
C GLU A 65 13.11 20.13 -8.51
N ARG A 66 12.73 21.21 -7.81
CA ARG A 66 12.78 21.32 -6.34
C ARG A 66 11.44 21.15 -5.65
N THR A 67 10.35 20.99 -6.40
CA THR A 67 9.14 20.42 -5.85
C THR A 67 9.20 18.94 -6.16
N THR A 68 9.93 18.20 -5.32
CA THR A 68 9.49 16.86 -4.94
C THR A 68 8.12 17.05 -4.29
N LEU A 69 7.08 17.31 -5.09
CA LEU A 69 5.75 16.93 -4.72
C LEU A 69 5.88 15.43 -4.56
N LYS A 70 5.99 14.98 -3.32
CA LYS A 70 5.38 13.71 -2.96
C LYS A 70 3.95 13.87 -3.48
N THR A 71 3.68 13.34 -4.66
CA THR A 71 2.30 13.18 -5.12
C THR A 71 1.71 12.19 -4.13
N SER A 72 1.21 12.70 -3.01
CA SER A 72 0.38 11.91 -2.12
C SER A 72 -0.80 11.51 -2.99
N GLU A 73 -0.91 10.22 -3.25
CA GLU A 73 -2.04 9.58 -3.95
C GLU A 73 -3.40 9.95 -3.31
N TYR A 74 -3.37 10.52 -2.10
CA TYR A 74 -4.53 10.91 -1.30
C TYR A 74 -4.52 12.39 -0.93
N LEU A 75 -5.71 13.00 -0.92
CA LEU A 75 -5.91 14.43 -0.59
C LEU A 75 -5.63 14.74 0.89
N PHE A 76 -5.90 13.81 1.79
CA PHE A 76 -5.77 13.99 3.23
C PHE A 76 -4.95 12.86 3.84
N GLU A 77 -4.02 13.21 4.73
CA GLU A 77 -3.18 12.24 5.42
C GLU A 77 -2.90 12.62 6.88
N SER A 78 -2.74 11.58 7.70
CA SER A 78 -2.29 11.66 9.09
C SER A 78 -1.21 10.61 9.27
N ILE A 79 -0.02 11.04 9.66
CA ILE A 79 1.15 10.16 9.84
C ILE A 79 1.59 10.23 11.29
N THR A 80 1.70 9.07 11.92
CA THR A 80 2.29 8.90 13.25
C THR A 80 3.52 8.02 13.12
N GLU A 81 4.67 8.52 13.57
CA GLU A 81 5.91 7.76 13.61
C GLU A 81 6.38 7.58 15.06
N TYR A 82 7.01 6.44 15.34
CA TYR A 82 7.61 6.17 16.65
C TYR A 82 8.90 5.35 16.48
N ASP A 83 9.97 5.76 17.16
CA ASP A 83 11.28 5.12 17.07
C ASP A 83 11.31 3.75 17.77
N ILE A 84 11.91 2.75 17.11
CA ILE A 84 12.09 1.39 17.61
C ILE A 84 13.57 1.11 17.76
N ASP A 85 14.00 0.72 18.96
CA ASP A 85 15.41 0.50 19.30
C ASP A 85 15.75 -0.97 19.56
N LYS A 86 14.75 -1.84 19.64
CA LYS A 86 14.87 -3.25 19.99
C LYS A 86 13.80 -4.08 19.28
N ILE A 87 14.05 -5.38 19.19
CA ILE A 87 13.06 -6.35 18.72
C ILE A 87 11.83 -6.34 19.65
N LYS A 88 10.63 -6.21 19.07
CA LYS A 88 9.34 -6.18 19.77
C LYS A 88 8.30 -7.07 19.09
N SER A 89 7.31 -7.48 19.88
CA SER A 89 6.03 -7.98 19.37
C SER A 89 5.07 -6.80 19.14
N TYR A 90 4.29 -6.83 18.07
CA TYR A 90 3.34 -5.77 17.73
C TYR A 90 1.90 -6.28 17.89
N ASP A 91 1.10 -5.61 18.71
CA ASP A 91 -0.36 -5.83 18.80
C ASP A 91 -1.05 -4.59 18.25
N MET A 92 -1.79 -4.79 17.16
CA MET A 92 -2.37 -3.71 16.38
C MET A 92 -3.88 -3.84 16.31
N LYS A 93 -4.60 -2.79 16.70
CA LYS A 93 -6.07 -2.75 16.69
C LYS A 93 -6.56 -1.56 15.88
N PHE A 94 -6.97 -1.84 14.65
CA PHE A 94 -7.42 -0.84 13.69
C PHE A 94 -8.89 -1.10 13.37
N GLY A 95 -9.80 -0.32 13.96
CA GLY A 95 -11.25 -0.57 13.91
C GLY A 95 -11.83 -0.95 12.54
N GLY A 96 -12.33 0.03 11.79
CA GLY A 96 -12.84 -0.16 10.43
C GLY A 96 -11.99 0.62 9.43
N ALA A 97 -11.74 0.05 8.26
CA ALA A 97 -10.98 0.67 7.18
C ALA A 97 -11.47 0.17 5.81
N GLU A 98 -11.22 0.93 4.76
CA GLU A 98 -11.42 0.51 3.37
C GLU A 98 -10.34 -0.52 3.01
N ARG A 99 -9.08 -0.08 3.12
CA ARG A 99 -7.90 -0.88 2.86
C ARG A 99 -6.97 -0.85 4.06
N PHE A 100 -6.41 -1.99 4.40
CA PHE A 100 -5.33 -2.11 5.36
C PHE A 100 -4.10 -2.70 4.69
N VAL A 101 -2.97 -2.02 4.82
CA VAL A 101 -1.68 -2.48 4.31
C VAL A 101 -0.68 -2.54 5.45
N LEU A 102 -0.08 -3.70 5.66
CA LEU A 102 1.03 -3.90 6.58
C LEU A 102 2.28 -4.23 5.77
N SER A 103 3.38 -3.52 6.03
CA SER A 103 4.62 -3.75 5.29
C SER A 103 5.85 -3.73 6.17
N GLY A 104 6.81 -4.59 5.86
CA GLY A 104 8.17 -4.47 6.37
C GLY A 104 8.95 -3.44 5.55
N TYR A 105 9.86 -2.72 6.18
CA TYR A 105 10.75 -1.81 5.45
C TYR A 105 12.10 -1.61 6.15
N LYS A 106 13.06 -1.04 5.41
CA LYS A 106 14.35 -0.62 5.98
C LYS A 106 14.19 0.75 6.65
N GLY A 107 14.32 0.79 7.97
CA GLY A 107 14.24 2.01 8.76
C GLY A 107 14.39 1.74 10.25
N GLU A 108 14.01 2.71 11.06
CA GLU A 108 14.12 2.65 12.53
C GLU A 108 12.81 3.02 13.24
N LYS A 109 11.76 3.39 12.49
CA LYS A 109 10.48 3.83 13.07
C LYS A 109 9.33 2.94 12.65
N ILE A 110 8.42 2.64 13.54
CA ILE A 110 7.08 2.25 13.09
C ILE A 110 6.41 3.50 12.49
N ARG A 111 5.73 3.34 11.36
CA ARG A 111 4.93 4.40 10.72
C ARG A 111 3.50 3.92 10.56
N VAL A 112 2.56 4.69 11.09
CA VAL A 112 1.12 4.49 10.90
C VAL A 112 0.61 5.68 10.11
N ARG A 113 0.18 5.44 8.88
CA ARG A 113 -0.33 6.45 7.97
C ARG A 113 -1.80 6.16 7.68
N LEU A 114 -2.67 7.08 8.09
CA LEU A 114 -4.07 7.09 7.71
C LEU A 114 -4.22 8.03 6.51
N VAL A 115 -5.01 7.65 5.52
CA VAL A 115 -5.29 8.50 4.35
C VAL A 115 -6.76 8.45 3.97
N SER A 116 -7.23 9.52 3.34
CA SER A 116 -8.58 9.63 2.78
C SER A 116 -8.64 10.67 1.67
N ASN A 117 -9.56 10.49 0.72
CA ASN A 117 -9.93 11.52 -0.26
C ASN A 117 -11.21 12.28 0.12
N LEU A 118 -11.91 11.85 1.19
CA LEU A 118 -13.23 12.35 1.56
C LEU A 118 -13.27 12.97 2.96
N LEU A 119 -12.25 12.73 3.80
CA LEU A 119 -12.18 13.23 5.17
C LEU A 119 -11.07 14.28 5.36
N PRO A 120 -11.37 15.58 5.17
CA PRO A 120 -10.39 16.66 5.39
C PRO A 120 -9.93 16.79 6.84
N THR A 121 -10.74 16.31 7.78
CA THR A 121 -10.51 16.38 9.23
C THR A 121 -9.83 15.14 9.81
N LEU A 122 -9.22 14.30 8.97
CA LEU A 122 -8.62 13.01 9.34
C LEU A 122 -7.76 13.05 10.62
N GLN A 123 -6.92 14.07 10.77
CA GLN A 123 -6.03 14.24 11.93
C GLN A 123 -6.78 14.52 13.25
N ASN A 124 -7.95 15.17 13.17
CA ASN A 124 -8.79 15.45 14.33
C ASN A 124 -9.76 14.32 14.62
N ASP A 125 -10.19 13.61 13.57
CA ASP A 125 -11.19 12.54 13.66
C ASP A 125 -10.58 11.20 14.04
N PHE A 126 -9.28 11.00 13.78
CA PHE A 126 -8.57 9.78 14.09
C PHE A 126 -7.31 10.08 14.88
N LYS A 127 -7.13 9.38 16.00
CA LYS A 127 -5.91 9.42 16.79
C LYS A 127 -5.25 8.05 16.81
N VAL A 128 -4.02 7.99 16.30
CA VAL A 128 -3.14 6.85 16.50
C VAL A 128 -2.54 6.96 17.91
N LYS A 129 -2.63 5.88 18.67
CA LYS A 129 -1.92 5.71 19.95
C LYS A 129 -0.90 4.60 19.79
N ILE A 130 0.31 4.86 20.24
CA ILE A 130 1.42 3.90 20.27
C ILE A 130 1.88 3.82 21.72
N ASP A 131 1.66 2.67 22.35
CA ASP A 131 2.11 2.39 23.71
C ASP A 131 3.29 1.41 23.63
N ASP A 132 4.50 1.90 23.90
CA ASP A 132 5.72 1.09 23.88
C ASP A 132 6.03 0.54 25.28
N SER A 133 6.17 -0.78 25.36
CA SER A 133 6.60 -1.51 26.55
C SER A 133 7.91 -2.24 26.27
N ARG A 134 8.54 -2.83 27.29
CA ARG A 134 9.85 -3.49 27.15
C ARG A 134 9.94 -4.52 26.01
N LYS A 135 8.87 -5.27 25.72
CA LYS A 135 8.85 -6.36 24.71
C LYS A 135 7.75 -6.24 23.66
N ARG A 136 6.81 -5.29 23.84
CA ARG A 136 5.61 -5.19 23.01
C ARG A 136 5.32 -3.75 22.66
N ILE A 137 4.81 -3.52 21.46
CA ILE A 137 4.25 -2.26 21.03
C ILE A 137 2.77 -2.47 20.73
N ASP A 138 1.94 -1.71 21.41
CA ASP A 138 0.50 -1.67 21.19
C ASP A 138 0.17 -0.47 20.31
N VAL A 139 -0.53 -0.70 19.19
CA VAL A 139 -0.94 0.34 18.25
C VAL A 139 -2.45 0.33 18.11
N ASP A 140 -3.07 1.48 18.39
CA ASP A 140 -4.51 1.65 18.40
C ASP A 140 -4.91 2.84 17.51
N VAL A 141 -5.93 2.69 16.69
CA VAL A 141 -6.56 3.82 15.98
C VAL A 141 -7.93 4.10 16.61
N LYS A 142 -8.04 5.24 17.30
CA LYS A 142 -9.29 5.69 17.94
C LYS A 142 -10.01 6.71 17.06
N ARG A 143 -11.32 6.55 16.92
CA ARG A 143 -12.22 7.46 16.21
C ARG A 143 -12.82 8.49 17.17
N TYR A 144 -12.94 9.73 16.71
CA TYR A 144 -13.50 10.87 17.43
C TYR A 144 -14.54 11.59 16.56
N ASN A 145 -15.12 12.68 17.09
CA ASN A 145 -16.05 13.58 16.38
C ASN A 145 -17.25 12.88 15.72
N GLY A 146 -17.68 11.75 16.27
CA GLY A 146 -18.84 11.00 15.78
C GLY A 146 -18.58 10.17 14.51
N VAL A 147 -17.32 10.03 14.06
CA VAL A 147 -17.01 9.18 12.91
C VAL A 147 -17.38 7.73 13.19
N THR A 148 -18.27 7.19 12.36
CA THR A 148 -18.80 5.84 12.51
C THR A 148 -17.85 4.78 11.95
N GLU A 149 -18.11 3.51 12.27
CA GLU A 149 -17.37 2.41 11.65
C GLU A 149 -17.64 2.28 10.15
N ALA A 150 -18.88 2.53 9.71
CA ALA A 150 -19.23 2.50 8.30
C ALA A 150 -18.44 3.56 7.51
N THR A 151 -18.44 4.80 8.00
CA THR A 151 -17.68 5.90 7.41
C THR A 151 -16.18 5.57 7.31
N ALA A 152 -15.59 5.00 8.38
CA ALA A 152 -14.19 4.62 8.35
C ALA A 152 -13.91 3.51 7.32
N LYS A 153 -14.81 2.54 7.17
CA LYS A 153 -14.70 1.47 6.17
C LYS A 153 -14.84 1.94 4.73
N GLU A 154 -15.60 2.99 4.48
CA GLU A 154 -15.82 3.48 3.12
C GLU A 154 -14.76 4.49 2.66
N THR A 155 -14.02 5.11 3.59
CA THR A 155 -13.27 6.33 3.27
C THR A 155 -11.85 6.40 3.80
N VAL A 156 -11.42 5.46 4.66
CA VAL A 156 -10.10 5.52 5.31
C VAL A 156 -9.29 4.28 4.96
N SER A 157 -8.13 4.52 4.36
CA SER A 157 -7.11 3.49 4.18
C SER A 157 -6.02 3.64 5.24
N ILE A 158 -5.55 2.51 5.77
CA ILE A 158 -4.56 2.44 6.85
C ILE A 158 -3.32 1.73 6.34
N PHE A 159 -2.17 2.39 6.43
CA PHE A 159 -0.87 1.85 6.04
C PHE A 159 0.02 1.80 7.27
N VAL A 160 0.56 0.62 7.57
CA VAL A 160 1.52 0.41 8.65
C VAL A 160 2.83 -0.09 8.05
N GLN A 161 3.92 0.58 8.39
CA GLN A 161 5.27 0.16 8.05
C GLN A 161 6.04 -0.15 9.33
N ILE A 162 6.58 -1.36 9.42
CA ILE A 162 7.37 -1.81 10.58
C ILE A 162 8.80 -2.07 10.11
N PRO A 163 9.83 -1.59 10.83
CA PRO A 163 11.20 -1.90 10.44
C PRO A 163 11.52 -3.36 10.67
N THR A 164 11.90 -4.07 9.59
CA THR A 164 12.10 -5.53 9.60
C THR A 164 13.05 -6.05 10.68
N PRO A 165 14.18 -5.38 11.00
CA PRO A 165 15.11 -5.86 12.05
C PRO A 165 14.52 -5.90 13.46
N TYR A 166 13.38 -5.25 13.71
CA TYR A 166 12.80 -5.10 15.04
C TYR A 166 11.52 -5.91 15.25
N ILE A 167 11.25 -6.88 14.39
CA ILE A 167 10.02 -7.68 14.42
C ILE A 167 10.29 -9.03 15.09
N SER A 168 9.48 -9.39 16.07
CA SER A 168 9.43 -10.75 16.60
C SER A 168 8.10 -11.45 16.28
N HIS A 169 6.98 -10.83 16.65
CA HIS A 169 5.64 -11.36 16.41
C HIS A 169 4.72 -10.21 16.00
N ILE A 170 3.73 -10.51 15.19
CA ILE A 170 2.71 -9.55 14.79
C ILE A 170 1.33 -10.15 15.09
N GLU A 171 0.48 -9.38 15.75
CA GLU A 171 -0.94 -9.63 15.93
C GLU A 171 -1.69 -8.40 15.45
N CYS A 172 -2.64 -8.57 14.54
CA CYS A 172 -3.38 -7.47 13.95
C CYS A 172 -4.87 -7.77 13.85
N ALA A 173 -5.68 -6.96 14.51
CA ALA A 173 -7.13 -6.99 14.41
C ALA A 173 -7.65 -5.80 13.58
N VAL A 174 -8.26 -6.09 12.44
CA VAL A 174 -8.80 -5.06 11.53
C VAL A 174 -10.05 -5.51 10.76
N ARG A 175 -11.03 -4.62 10.62
CA ARG A 175 -12.25 -4.86 9.82
C ARG A 175 -12.15 -4.03 8.55
N ALA A 176 -11.46 -4.57 7.54
CA ALA A 176 -11.20 -3.91 6.27
C ALA A 176 -11.84 -4.62 5.07
N GLU A 177 -12.17 -3.88 4.01
CA GLU A 177 -12.64 -4.50 2.76
C GLU A 177 -11.52 -5.30 2.10
N SER A 178 -10.29 -4.79 2.14
CA SER A 178 -9.09 -5.48 1.68
C SER A 178 -7.95 -5.38 2.69
N VAL A 179 -7.17 -6.47 2.78
CA VAL A 179 -5.96 -6.56 3.61
C VAL A 179 -4.79 -6.99 2.75
N GLU A 180 -3.66 -6.29 2.86
CA GLU A 180 -2.44 -6.62 2.15
C GLU A 180 -1.27 -6.65 3.12
N ILE A 181 -0.45 -7.70 3.01
CA ILE A 181 0.76 -7.86 3.81
C ILE A 181 1.94 -8.01 2.84
N HIS A 182 2.96 -7.18 3.03
CA HIS A 182 4.09 -7.07 2.10
C HIS A 182 5.45 -7.12 2.80
N SER A 183 6.42 -7.81 2.22
CA SER A 183 7.85 -7.70 2.55
C SER A 183 8.18 -7.87 4.05
N LEU A 184 7.58 -8.88 4.69
CA LEU A 184 7.80 -9.19 6.12
C LEU A 184 8.49 -10.54 6.29
N GLU A 185 9.50 -10.54 7.15
CA GLU A 185 10.13 -11.75 7.66
C GLU A 185 9.92 -11.76 9.18
N CYS A 186 9.11 -12.71 9.66
CA CYS A 186 8.68 -12.75 11.05
C CYS A 186 8.26 -14.18 11.42
N ASP A 187 8.56 -14.62 12.65
CA ASP A 187 8.23 -15.98 13.11
C ASP A 187 6.73 -16.27 12.98
N ASN A 188 5.88 -15.31 13.41
CA ASN A 188 4.43 -15.47 13.37
C ASN A 188 3.71 -14.12 13.14
N ILE A 189 2.76 -14.13 12.21
CA ILE A 189 1.83 -13.04 11.90
C ILE A 189 0.40 -13.58 12.08
N GLU A 190 -0.33 -13.07 13.06
CA GLU A 190 -1.73 -13.40 13.31
C GLU A 190 -2.64 -12.25 12.86
N LEU A 191 -3.59 -12.56 11.99
CA LEU A 191 -4.54 -11.63 11.39
C LEU A 191 -5.96 -11.98 11.84
N ASP A 192 -6.51 -11.19 12.75
CA ASP A 192 -7.91 -11.23 13.15
C ASP A 192 -8.74 -10.26 12.30
N VAL A 193 -9.19 -10.75 11.15
CA VAL A 193 -9.72 -9.90 10.09
C VAL A 193 -11.19 -10.17 9.77
N LYS A 194 -11.86 -9.15 9.25
CA LYS A 194 -13.16 -9.29 8.58
C LYS A 194 -13.07 -8.68 7.20
N THR A 195 -12.57 -9.47 6.26
CA THR A 195 -12.32 -9.08 4.87
C THR A 195 -12.70 -10.22 3.93
N SER A 196 -13.02 -9.88 2.68
CA SER A 196 -13.21 -10.85 1.59
C SER A 196 -11.99 -10.97 0.68
N ARG A 197 -10.95 -10.14 0.87
CA ARG A 197 -9.76 -10.12 0.00
C ARG A 197 -8.49 -9.92 0.81
N ILE A 198 -7.58 -10.88 0.71
CA ILE A 198 -6.25 -10.82 1.33
C ILE A 198 -5.20 -10.97 0.25
N ALA A 199 -4.15 -10.14 0.27
CA ALA A 199 -2.94 -10.35 -0.52
C ALA A 199 -1.73 -10.55 0.39
N LEU A 200 -0.92 -11.56 0.09
CA LEU A 200 0.33 -11.86 0.79
C LEU A 200 1.47 -11.84 -0.23
N GLU A 201 2.40 -10.91 -0.08
CA GLU A 201 3.53 -10.71 -0.99
C GLU A 201 4.85 -10.61 -0.22
N ASP A 202 5.86 -11.36 -0.66
CA ASP A 202 7.18 -11.43 -0.06
C ASP A 202 7.16 -11.65 1.46
N ILE A 203 6.38 -12.64 1.90
CA ILE A 203 6.25 -13.02 3.31
C ILE A 203 7.05 -14.28 3.61
N SER A 204 7.85 -14.25 4.66
CA SER A 204 8.60 -15.39 5.19
C SER A 204 8.18 -15.67 6.63
N GLY A 205 7.80 -16.91 6.93
CA GLY A 205 7.39 -17.37 8.25
C GLY A 205 5.95 -17.89 8.30
N LYS A 206 5.31 -17.81 9.46
CA LYS A 206 3.93 -18.29 9.66
C LYS A 206 2.93 -17.14 9.59
N VAL A 207 1.91 -17.27 8.74
CA VAL A 207 0.76 -16.37 8.66
C VAL A 207 -0.50 -17.12 9.06
N LYS A 208 -1.15 -16.67 10.13
CA LYS A 208 -2.43 -17.19 10.60
C LYS A 208 -3.54 -16.19 10.30
N ILE A 209 -4.53 -16.61 9.52
CA ILE A 209 -5.68 -15.80 9.12
C ILE A 209 -6.91 -16.33 9.85
N ASN A 210 -7.47 -15.53 10.75
CA ASN A 210 -8.73 -15.82 11.42
C ASN A 210 -9.83 -14.98 10.76
N CYS A 211 -10.71 -15.63 9.99
CA CYS A 211 -11.81 -14.94 9.30
C CYS A 211 -13.00 -15.88 9.04
N ASN A 212 -14.21 -15.39 9.30
CA ASN A 212 -15.45 -16.15 9.09
C ASN A 212 -16.26 -15.66 7.87
N LEU A 213 -15.61 -14.96 6.94
CA LEU A 213 -16.19 -14.58 5.65
C LEU A 213 -15.60 -15.47 4.56
N ASP A 214 -16.30 -15.54 3.44
CA ASP A 214 -15.73 -16.08 2.20
C ASP A 214 -14.60 -15.14 1.73
N MET A 215 -13.44 -15.72 1.41
CA MET A 215 -12.25 -14.95 1.08
C MET A 215 -11.64 -15.37 -0.25
N GLU A 216 -11.08 -14.39 -0.95
CA GLU A 216 -10.07 -14.58 -1.99
C GLU A 216 -8.70 -14.22 -1.40
N VAL A 217 -7.83 -15.22 -1.25
CA VAL A 217 -6.47 -15.08 -0.73
C VAL A 217 -5.48 -15.16 -1.90
N LEU A 218 -4.85 -14.04 -2.22
CA LEU A 218 -3.82 -13.95 -3.26
C LEU A 218 -2.45 -14.11 -2.61
N CYS A 219 -1.89 -15.31 -2.63
CA CYS A 219 -0.56 -15.58 -2.14
C CYS A 219 0.41 -15.51 -3.32
N ASN A 220 1.17 -14.43 -3.42
CA ASN A 220 2.15 -14.21 -4.50
C ASN A 220 3.53 -14.78 -4.14
N SER A 221 3.77 -15.11 -2.88
CA SER A 221 4.95 -15.82 -2.40
C SER A 221 4.57 -16.77 -1.27
N LEU A 222 4.93 -18.04 -1.37
CA LEU A 222 4.74 -19.01 -0.30
C LEU A 222 6.11 -19.45 0.24
N ASN A 223 6.47 -18.94 1.42
CA ASN A 223 7.69 -19.26 2.13
C ASN A 223 7.39 -19.43 3.63
N GLY A 224 7.12 -20.66 4.04
CA GLY A 224 6.65 -21.00 5.39
C GLY A 224 5.20 -21.48 5.40
N GLU A 225 4.42 -21.05 6.40
CA GLU A 225 3.08 -21.59 6.67
C GLU A 225 1.99 -20.55 6.49
N VAL A 226 0.88 -20.91 5.83
CA VAL A 226 -0.35 -20.13 5.80
C VAL A 226 -1.48 -20.95 6.42
N ASN A 227 -1.94 -20.53 7.60
CA ASN A 227 -3.00 -21.21 8.36
C ASN A 227 -4.28 -20.38 8.30
N ILE A 228 -5.33 -20.92 7.71
CA ILE A 228 -6.63 -20.29 7.58
C ILE A 228 -7.60 -20.93 8.57
N ASN A 229 -8.09 -20.15 9.53
CA ASN A 229 -9.10 -20.58 10.50
C ASN A 229 -10.45 -19.94 10.17
N GLN A 230 -11.45 -20.78 9.92
CA GLN A 230 -12.79 -20.32 9.52
C GLN A 230 -13.93 -21.11 10.16
N ILE A 231 -15.10 -20.48 10.26
CA ILE A 231 -16.35 -21.12 10.67
C ILE A 231 -17.41 -20.85 9.62
N SER A 232 -17.91 -21.90 8.97
CA SER A 232 -18.99 -21.84 7.97
C SER A 232 -18.71 -20.87 6.83
N ALA A 233 -17.50 -20.95 6.26
CA ALA A 233 -17.06 -20.08 5.15
C ALA A 233 -16.32 -20.87 4.06
N THR A 234 -16.31 -20.32 2.86
CA THR A 234 -15.67 -20.88 1.66
C THR A 234 -14.63 -19.89 1.14
N SER A 235 -13.38 -20.31 1.11
CA SER A 235 -12.28 -19.48 0.62
C SER A 235 -11.64 -20.05 -0.63
N ARG A 236 -10.98 -19.18 -1.39
CA ARG A 236 -10.14 -19.54 -2.52
C ARG A 236 -8.76 -18.94 -2.29
N MET A 237 -7.72 -19.72 -2.55
CA MET A 237 -6.34 -19.28 -2.41
C MET A 237 -5.59 -19.49 -3.73
N ARG A 238 -5.13 -18.40 -4.32
CA ARG A 238 -4.17 -18.42 -5.42
C ARG A 238 -2.78 -18.63 -4.83
N ILE A 239 -2.00 -19.52 -5.44
CA ILE A 239 -0.57 -19.66 -5.16
C ILE A 239 0.25 -19.53 -6.46
N PRO A 240 1.57 -19.24 -6.37
CA PRO A 240 2.42 -19.17 -7.55
C PRO A 240 2.53 -20.53 -8.26
N GLU A 241 2.69 -20.52 -9.58
CA GLU A 241 2.95 -21.76 -10.33
C GLU A 241 4.19 -22.48 -9.81
N ASN A 242 4.15 -23.81 -9.79
CA ASN A 242 5.24 -24.69 -9.36
C ASN A 242 5.64 -24.54 -7.88
N SER A 243 4.83 -23.87 -7.05
CA SER A 243 5.02 -23.85 -5.60
C SER A 243 4.93 -25.26 -5.03
N LEU A 244 5.94 -25.68 -4.29
CA LEU A 244 5.91 -26.89 -3.47
C LEU A 244 5.28 -26.54 -2.14
N PHE A 245 4.26 -27.29 -1.72
CA PHE A 245 3.55 -27.09 -0.46
C PHE A 245 2.86 -28.37 0.00
N THR A 246 2.69 -28.53 1.30
CA THR A 246 1.84 -29.56 1.90
C THR A 246 0.50 -28.94 2.27
N ALA A 247 -0.62 -29.54 1.87
CA ALA A 247 -1.94 -29.10 2.31
C ALA A 247 -2.42 -29.92 3.52
N ILE A 248 -2.87 -29.24 4.57
CA ILE A 248 -3.34 -29.87 5.79
C ILE A 248 -4.77 -29.43 6.07
N THR A 249 -5.67 -30.41 6.22
CA THR A 249 -7.04 -30.15 6.65
C THR A 249 -7.21 -30.60 8.11
N LYS A 250 -7.67 -29.69 8.97
CA LYS A 250 -8.03 -29.94 10.37
C LYS A 250 -9.44 -29.42 10.66
N GLY A 251 -10.03 -29.87 11.76
CA GLY A 251 -11.35 -29.42 12.19
C GLY A 251 -12.50 -30.32 11.74
N ILE A 252 -13.73 -29.85 11.90
CA ILE A 252 -14.94 -30.66 11.74
C ILE A 252 -15.67 -30.26 10.46
N GLY A 253 -15.78 -31.20 9.51
CA GLY A 253 -16.46 -30.95 8.24
C GLY A 253 -15.75 -29.93 7.36
N THR A 254 -14.42 -29.85 7.45
CA THR A 254 -13.58 -28.97 6.65
C THR A 254 -13.00 -29.74 5.46
N ASN A 255 -12.85 -29.09 4.31
CA ASN A 255 -12.34 -29.72 3.09
C ASN A 255 -11.43 -28.78 2.28
N ILE A 256 -10.36 -29.33 1.72
CA ILE A 256 -9.52 -28.65 0.72
C ILE A 256 -9.79 -29.25 -0.66
N TYR A 257 -9.97 -28.38 -1.66
CA TYR A 257 -10.10 -28.74 -3.07
C TYR A 257 -9.04 -28.04 -3.92
N TYR A 258 -8.84 -28.53 -5.14
CA TYR A 258 -7.79 -28.08 -6.04
C TYR A 258 -8.36 -27.71 -7.40
N GLU A 259 -7.94 -26.57 -7.94
CA GLU A 259 -8.28 -26.11 -9.29
C GLU A 259 -7.02 -25.75 -10.10
N LYS A 260 -7.06 -26.01 -11.40
CA LYS A 260 -6.07 -25.55 -12.36
C LYS A 260 -6.78 -25.07 -13.62
N ASN A 261 -6.45 -23.88 -14.11
CA ASN A 261 -7.11 -23.25 -15.26
C ASN A 261 -8.66 -23.20 -15.12
N GLY A 262 -9.15 -22.93 -13.90
CA GLY A 262 -10.58 -22.86 -13.59
C GLY A 262 -11.33 -24.19 -13.61
N GLN A 263 -10.63 -25.33 -13.67
CA GLN A 263 -11.23 -26.67 -13.58
C GLN A 263 -10.73 -27.43 -12.37
N LYS A 264 -11.63 -28.18 -11.73
CA LYS A 264 -11.28 -29.07 -10.60
C LYS A 264 -10.28 -30.13 -11.06
N THR A 265 -9.25 -30.34 -10.25
CA THR A 265 -8.20 -31.33 -10.50
C THR A 265 -8.01 -32.25 -9.29
N LYS A 266 -7.22 -33.31 -9.47
CA LYS A 266 -6.63 -34.06 -8.36
C LYS A 266 -5.70 -33.15 -7.56
N PRO A 267 -5.42 -33.48 -6.28
CA PRO A 267 -4.41 -32.78 -5.48
C PRO A 267 -3.08 -32.64 -6.23
N PHE A 268 -2.48 -31.46 -6.14
CA PHE A 268 -1.18 -31.15 -6.72
C PHE A 268 -0.17 -30.65 -5.66
N ASP A 269 -0.52 -30.79 -4.38
CA ASP A 269 0.38 -30.57 -3.26
C ASP A 269 1.51 -31.63 -3.27
N SER A 270 2.61 -31.28 -2.61
CA SER A 270 3.79 -32.12 -2.44
C SER A 270 3.91 -32.47 -0.95
N PRO A 271 3.51 -33.69 -0.54
CA PRO A 271 3.67 -34.13 0.83
C PRO A 271 5.12 -33.96 1.29
N ASP A 272 5.32 -33.62 2.56
CA ASP A 272 6.63 -33.36 3.19
C ASP A 272 7.36 -32.11 2.68
N SER A 273 6.68 -31.21 1.96
CA SER A 273 7.19 -29.87 1.66
C SER A 273 7.25 -29.01 2.94
N ASP A 274 8.32 -28.23 3.07
CA ASP A 274 8.52 -27.25 4.16
C ASP A 274 7.44 -26.16 4.19
N ASN A 275 6.93 -25.78 3.01
CA ASN A 275 5.80 -24.86 2.93
C ASN A 275 4.49 -25.57 3.26
N ILE A 276 3.63 -24.94 4.06
CA ILE A 276 2.36 -25.53 4.51
C ILE A 276 1.20 -24.59 4.21
N ILE A 277 0.10 -25.15 3.71
CA ILE A 277 -1.21 -24.49 3.67
C ILE A 277 -2.15 -25.30 4.55
N GLU A 278 -2.58 -24.72 5.66
CA GLU A 278 -3.47 -25.37 6.62
C GLU A 278 -4.85 -24.72 6.60
N LEU A 279 -5.89 -25.52 6.40
CA LEU A 279 -7.27 -25.13 6.69
C LEU A 279 -7.70 -25.77 8.02
N ASN A 280 -8.22 -24.95 8.92
CA ASN A 280 -8.79 -25.42 10.19
C ASN A 280 -10.12 -24.72 10.50
N GLY A 281 -10.96 -25.38 11.31
CA GLY A 281 -12.21 -24.80 11.81
C GLY A 281 -13.41 -25.72 11.69
N ILE A 282 -14.57 -25.17 11.30
CA ILE A 282 -15.85 -25.90 11.31
C ILE A 282 -16.60 -25.63 10.01
N LYS A 283 -17.04 -26.69 9.31
CA LYS A 283 -17.88 -26.62 8.10
C LYS A 283 -17.37 -25.61 7.07
N SER A 284 -16.08 -25.66 6.76
CA SER A 284 -15.41 -24.66 5.92
C SER A 284 -14.67 -25.32 4.77
N GLU A 285 -14.54 -24.60 3.66
CA GLU A 285 -13.91 -25.11 2.45
C GLU A 285 -12.81 -24.17 1.97
N LEU A 286 -11.73 -24.72 1.43
CA LEU A 286 -10.66 -23.97 0.79
C LEU A 286 -10.39 -24.54 -0.60
N VAL A 287 -10.46 -23.71 -1.62
CA VAL A 287 -10.06 -24.07 -3.00
C VAL A 287 -8.67 -23.48 -3.27
N ILE A 288 -7.66 -24.32 -3.39
CA ILE A 288 -6.31 -23.91 -3.77
C ILE A 288 -6.19 -23.97 -5.28
N TYR A 289 -5.72 -22.89 -5.90
CA TYR A 289 -5.59 -22.82 -7.34
C TYR A 289 -4.31 -22.13 -7.80
N THR A 290 -3.90 -22.46 -9.02
CA THR A 290 -2.82 -21.80 -9.75
C THR A 290 -3.41 -21.15 -10.99
N ALA A 291 -2.87 -20.00 -11.38
CA ALA A 291 -3.29 -19.23 -12.55
C ALA A 291 -2.07 -18.70 -13.29
#